data_AF-A0A562IC30-F1
#
_entry.id   AF-A0A562IC30-F1
#
_cell.length_a   1.000
_cell.length_b   1.000
_cell.length_c   1.000
_cell.angle_alpha   90.00
_cell.angle_beta   90.00
_cell.angle_gamma   90.00
#
_symmetry.space_group_name_H-M   'P 1'
#
loop_
_entity.id
_entity.type
_entity.pdbx_description
1 polymer ?
#
loop_
_entity_poly.entity_id
_entity_poly.type
_entity_poly.pdbx_seq_one_letter_code
_entity_poly.pdbx_strand_id
1 'polypeptide(L)'
;MTRRTAGGDTFPTADSQRSNFALGLTGHPVRSTYRSSLGTRRALPAADALIIAPATYNSLNKIALGIADNYAMTTVAELIGRQVPTVVVPFVNAALAARAPFQRAVAGLRSERVRVYLGTDDGWEPHPPGSGNDRQRAFPWAAAFEAATRLAGKAPRP
;
A
#
# COMPACT_ATOMS: atom_id res chain seq x y z
N MET A 1 41.56 12.77 32.61
CA MET A 1 41.49 11.34 33.00
C MET A 1 40.28 11.23 33.92
N THR A 2 39.12 10.63 33.61
CA THR A 2 38.72 9.70 32.55
C THR A 2 37.19 9.77 32.41
N ARG A 3 36.70 9.70 31.17
CA ARG A 3 35.30 9.54 30.74
C ARG A 3 34.66 8.30 31.38
N ARG A 4 33.37 8.37 31.73
CA ARG A 4 32.45 7.21 31.68
C ARG A 4 31.18 7.61 30.93
N THR A 5 31.04 7.05 29.74
CA THR A 5 29.86 7.06 28.89
C THR A 5 28.81 6.12 29.48
N ALA A 6 27.58 6.59 29.60
CA ALA A 6 26.40 5.77 29.83
C ALA A 6 26.16 4.89 28.60
N GLY A 7 26.16 3.57 28.80
CA GLY A 7 25.68 2.60 27.82
C GLY A 7 24.17 2.70 27.73
N GLY A 8 23.67 3.21 26.60
CA GLY A 8 22.27 3.13 26.25
C GLY A 8 22.01 1.78 25.58
N ASP A 9 21.37 0.88 26.30
CA ASP A 9 20.83 -0.36 25.75
C ASP A 9 19.68 0.00 24.80
N THR A 10 19.98 0.10 23.51
CA THR A 10 18.97 0.18 22.45
C THR A 10 18.37 -1.20 22.24
N PHE A 11 17.25 -1.46 22.93
CA PHE A 11 16.32 -2.51 22.55
C PHE A 11 15.84 -2.25 21.11
N PRO A 12 16.05 -3.16 20.15
CA PRO A 12 15.51 -3.00 18.81
C PRO A 12 13.98 -3.06 18.86
N THR A 13 13.32 -1.97 18.54
CA THR A 13 11.87 -1.93 18.35
C THR A 13 11.49 -2.90 17.22
N ALA A 14 10.38 -3.63 17.39
CA ALA A 14 9.88 -4.65 16.45
C ALA A 14 9.73 -4.15 14.99
N ASP A 15 9.71 -2.83 14.78
CA ASP A 15 9.70 -2.16 13.47
C ASP A 15 11.03 -2.26 12.69
N SER A 16 12.18 -2.30 13.38
CA SER A 16 13.48 -2.43 12.71
C SER A 16 13.70 -3.86 12.18
N GLN A 17 13.21 -4.86 12.92
CA GLN A 17 13.26 -6.27 12.54
C GLN A 17 12.37 -6.58 11.33
N ARG A 18 11.17 -5.97 11.25
CA ARG A 18 10.25 -6.11 10.11
C ARG A 18 10.75 -5.43 8.84
N SER A 19 11.40 -4.27 8.98
CA SER A 19 11.95 -3.51 7.85
C SER A 19 13.14 -4.23 7.21
N ASN A 20 13.99 -4.89 8.00
CA ASN A 20 15.12 -5.67 7.49
C ASN A 20 14.70 -6.96 6.77
N PHE A 21 13.61 -7.60 7.21
CA PHE A 21 13.11 -8.83 6.58
C PHE A 21 12.61 -8.58 5.15
N ALA A 22 12.00 -7.44 4.89
CA ALA A 22 11.49 -7.08 3.56
C ALA A 22 12.60 -6.64 2.58
N LEU A 23 13.72 -6.09 3.08
CA LEU A 23 14.88 -5.69 2.27
C LEU A 23 15.52 -6.85 1.50
N GLY A 24 15.53 -8.05 2.10
CA GLY A 24 16.09 -9.26 1.47
C GLY A 24 15.27 -9.79 0.29
N LEU A 25 13.99 -9.41 0.20
CA LEU A 25 13.06 -9.94 -0.81
C LEU A 25 12.80 -8.96 -1.97
N THR A 26 12.96 -7.65 -1.75
CA THR A 26 12.59 -6.61 -2.74
C THR A 26 13.78 -6.06 -3.53
N GLY A 27 15.03 -6.36 -3.13
CA GLY A 27 16.23 -5.79 -3.75
C GLY A 27 16.39 -4.27 -3.56
N HIS A 28 15.46 -3.62 -2.84
CA HIS A 28 15.42 -2.17 -2.63
C HIS A 28 15.03 -1.82 -1.17
N PRO A 29 15.53 -0.71 -0.61
CA PRO A 29 15.18 -0.30 0.74
C PRO A 29 13.68 -0.10 0.93
N VAL A 30 13.07 -0.87 1.83
CA VAL A 30 11.68 -0.67 2.25
C VAL A 30 11.57 0.63 3.04
N ARG A 31 10.62 1.49 2.67
CA ARG A 31 10.39 2.79 3.31
C ARG A 31 9.11 2.74 4.16
N SER A 32 9.26 2.85 5.47
CA SER A 32 8.15 2.84 6.44
C SER A 32 7.95 4.18 7.16
N THR A 33 8.97 5.04 7.23
CA THR A 33 8.93 6.32 7.98
C THR A 33 9.21 7.54 7.10
N TYR A 34 8.66 8.69 7.49
CA TYR A 34 9.04 9.97 6.92
C TYR A 34 10.47 10.30 7.35
N ARG A 35 11.36 10.59 6.38
CA ARG A 35 12.74 10.93 6.72
C ARG A 35 12.83 12.43 7.05
N SER A 36 13.22 12.75 8.29
CA SER A 36 13.72 14.07 8.66
C SER A 36 15.14 14.25 8.14
N SER A 37 15.31 14.48 6.83
CA SER A 37 16.55 15.06 6.31
C SER A 37 16.28 15.80 5.00
N LEU A 38 16.24 17.14 5.07
CA LEU A 38 16.52 17.99 3.92
C LEU A 38 17.91 17.64 3.40
N GLY A 39 18.02 16.90 2.30
CA GLY A 39 19.37 16.65 1.74
C GLY A 39 19.51 15.49 0.77
N THR A 40 18.51 14.66 0.54
CA THR A 40 18.62 13.66 -0.54
C THR A 40 17.26 13.38 -1.15
N ARG A 41 16.87 14.18 -2.15
CA ARG A 41 15.88 13.75 -3.15
C ARG A 41 16.49 12.61 -3.94
N ARG A 42 16.58 11.42 -3.34
CA ARG A 42 16.70 10.21 -4.12
C ARG A 42 15.28 9.91 -4.59
N ALA A 43 14.96 10.48 -5.76
CA ALA A 43 13.79 10.12 -6.53
C ALA A 43 13.71 8.59 -6.53
N LEU A 44 12.57 8.04 -6.13
CA LEU A 44 12.31 6.64 -6.40
C LEU A 44 12.51 6.46 -7.91
N PRO A 45 13.11 5.33 -8.37
CA PRO A 45 13.02 4.99 -9.78
C PRO A 45 11.56 5.15 -10.23
N ALA A 46 11.33 5.62 -11.45
CA ALA A 46 9.97 5.75 -11.97
C ALA A 46 9.26 4.41 -11.79
N ALA A 47 8.19 4.39 -11.01
CA ALA A 47 7.45 3.16 -10.74
C ALA A 47 6.62 2.82 -11.98
N ASP A 48 6.83 1.64 -12.55
CA ASP A 48 6.06 1.17 -13.71
C ASP A 48 4.61 0.79 -13.33
N ALA A 49 4.40 0.41 -12.08
CA ALA A 49 3.08 0.17 -11.49
C ALA A 49 3.10 0.30 -9.96
N LEU A 50 1.92 0.50 -9.39
CA LEU A 50 1.65 0.57 -7.95
C LEU A 50 0.64 -0.51 -7.55
N ILE A 51 0.96 -1.29 -6.52
CA ILE A 51 0.02 -2.21 -5.88
C ILE A 51 -0.21 -1.75 -4.43
N ILE A 52 -1.48 -1.59 -4.05
CA ILE A 52 -1.89 -1.28 -2.67
C ILE A 52 -2.61 -2.49 -2.10
N ALA A 53 -1.91 -3.26 -1.27
CA ALA A 53 -2.40 -4.52 -0.73
C ALA A 53 -1.73 -4.89 0.60
N PRO A 54 -2.47 -5.40 1.59
CA PRO A 54 -3.94 -5.34 1.70
C PRO A 54 -4.44 -3.91 1.94
N ALA A 55 -5.45 -3.47 1.21
CA ALA A 55 -6.04 -2.14 1.37
C ALA A 55 -7.26 -2.19 2.31
N THR A 56 -7.09 -1.74 3.55
CA THR A 56 -8.17 -1.73 4.54
C THR A 56 -9.25 -0.68 4.22
N TYR A 57 -10.40 -0.76 4.91
CA TYR A 57 -11.45 0.27 4.83
C TYR A 57 -10.89 1.69 5.10
N ASN A 58 -10.03 1.85 6.10
CA ASN A 58 -9.43 3.15 6.42
C ASN A 58 -8.54 3.64 5.29
N SER A 59 -7.67 2.78 4.77
CA SER A 59 -6.75 3.11 3.68
C SER A 59 -7.50 3.54 2.42
N LEU A 60 -8.50 2.78 1.98
CA LEU A 60 -9.28 3.11 0.77
C LEU A 60 -10.00 4.45 0.87
N ASN A 61 -10.62 4.73 2.01
CA ASN A 61 -11.29 6.02 2.20
C ASN A 61 -10.29 7.18 2.24
N LYS A 62 -9.11 7.00 2.84
CA LYS A 62 -8.07 8.03 2.83
C LYS A 62 -7.54 8.30 1.44
N ILE A 63 -7.25 7.25 0.66
CA ILE A 63 -6.74 7.37 -0.70
C ILE A 63 -7.77 8.10 -1.58
N ALA A 64 -9.03 7.66 -1.56
CA ALA A 64 -10.09 8.28 -2.36
C ALA A 64 -10.38 9.75 -1.98
N LEU A 65 -10.04 10.16 -0.75
CA LEU A 65 -10.18 11.55 -0.29
C LEU A 65 -8.87 12.35 -0.42
N GLY A 66 -7.78 11.75 -0.92
CA GLY A 66 -6.47 12.40 -1.01
C GLY A 66 -5.80 12.69 0.34
N ILE A 67 -6.18 11.99 1.41
CA ILE A 67 -5.61 12.19 2.75
C ILE A 67 -4.19 11.60 2.80
N ALA A 68 -3.19 12.48 2.89
CA ALA A 68 -1.77 12.15 2.87
C ALA A 68 -1.10 12.29 4.25
N ASP A 69 -1.62 11.59 5.25
CA ASP A 69 -1.20 11.72 6.67
C ASP A 69 0.06 10.94 7.05
N ASN A 70 0.62 10.17 6.12
CA ASN A 70 1.88 9.47 6.28
C ASN A 70 2.60 9.33 4.93
N TYR A 71 3.89 9.00 4.97
CA TYR A 71 4.74 8.93 3.78
C TYR A 71 4.20 7.99 2.68
N ALA A 72 3.64 6.85 3.07
CA ALA A 72 3.07 5.91 2.11
C ALA A 72 1.83 6.52 1.43
N MET A 73 0.94 7.18 2.18
CA MET A 73 -0.23 7.84 1.61
C MET A 73 0.14 9.02 0.71
N THR A 74 1.15 9.83 1.08
CA THR A 74 1.69 10.88 0.21
C THR A 74 2.21 10.30 -1.12
N THR A 75 2.98 9.22 -1.05
CA THR A 75 3.53 8.54 -2.23
C THR A 75 2.42 7.97 -3.11
N VAL A 76 1.40 7.34 -2.51
CA VAL A 76 0.23 6.82 -3.22
C VAL A 76 -0.50 7.94 -3.96
N ALA A 77 -0.79 9.04 -3.28
CA ALA A 77 -1.48 10.18 -3.88
C ALA A 77 -0.69 10.76 -5.06
N GLU A 78 0.64 10.89 -4.92
CA GLU A 78 1.52 11.35 -6.00
C GLU A 78 1.50 10.40 -7.20
N LEU A 79 1.62 9.09 -6.98
CA LEU A 79 1.67 8.09 -8.06
C LEU A 79 0.33 8.00 -8.82
N ILE A 80 -0.80 8.06 -8.11
CA ILE A 80 -2.14 8.13 -8.72
C ILE A 80 -2.28 9.42 -9.54
N GLY A 81 -1.86 10.56 -8.99
CA GLY A 81 -1.87 11.85 -9.70
C GLY A 81 -0.99 11.87 -10.95
N ARG A 82 0.14 11.14 -10.94
CA ARG A 82 1.01 10.91 -12.10
C ARG A 82 0.47 9.88 -13.10
N GLN A 83 -0.73 9.34 -12.86
CA GLN A 83 -1.36 8.31 -13.69
C GLN A 83 -0.51 7.03 -13.80
N VAL A 84 0.26 6.70 -12.76
CA VAL A 84 0.97 5.41 -12.68
C VAL A 84 -0.07 4.29 -12.61
N PRO A 85 0.07 3.23 -13.43
CA PRO A 85 -0.79 2.05 -13.37
C PRO A 85 -0.97 1.53 -11.94
N THR A 86 -2.17 1.68 -11.38
CA THR A 86 -2.42 1.38 -9.97
C THR A 86 -3.47 0.28 -9.81
N VAL A 87 -3.13 -0.73 -9.01
CA VAL A 87 -4.02 -1.81 -8.57
C VAL A 87 -4.21 -1.71 -7.06
N VAL A 88 -5.46 -1.79 -6.62
CA VAL A 88 -5.81 -1.82 -5.20
C VAL A 88 -6.58 -3.08 -4.90
N VAL A 89 -6.17 -3.80 -3.86
CA VAL A 89 -6.82 -5.05 -3.42
C VAL A 89 -7.43 -4.83 -2.04
N PRO A 90 -8.75 -4.54 -1.95
CA PRO A 90 -9.41 -4.27 -0.69
C PRO A 90 -9.41 -5.48 0.24
N PHE A 91 -9.04 -5.30 1.50
CA PHE A 91 -9.21 -6.30 2.55
C PHE A 91 -10.16 -5.75 3.61
N VAL A 92 -11.46 -5.95 3.39
CA VAL A 92 -12.52 -5.35 4.21
C VAL A 92 -13.62 -6.36 4.51
N ASN A 93 -14.27 -6.22 5.66
CA ASN A 93 -15.42 -7.06 5.99
C ASN A 93 -16.70 -6.56 5.31
N ALA A 94 -17.66 -7.46 5.12
CA ALA A 94 -18.92 -7.16 4.44
C ALA A 94 -19.68 -5.99 5.08
N ALA A 95 -19.65 -5.85 6.42
CA ALA A 95 -20.30 -4.75 7.12
C ALA A 95 -19.67 -3.39 6.78
N LEU A 96 -18.34 -3.32 6.70
CA LEU A 96 -17.61 -2.12 6.28
C LEU A 96 -17.78 -1.85 4.78
N ALA A 97 -17.81 -2.91 3.96
CA ALA A 97 -18.06 -2.79 2.53
C ALA A 97 -19.46 -2.21 2.23
N ALA A 98 -20.46 -2.53 3.03
CA ALA A 98 -21.82 -2.02 2.85
C ALA A 98 -21.97 -0.51 3.12
N ARG A 99 -20.99 0.14 3.77
CA ARG A 99 -21.09 1.56 4.09
C ARG A 99 -20.93 2.44 2.85
N ALA A 100 -21.78 3.46 2.74
CA ALA A 100 -21.75 4.42 1.63
C ALA A 100 -20.39 5.11 1.39
N PRO A 101 -19.59 5.49 2.42
CA PRO A 101 -18.24 6.03 2.20
C PRO A 101 -17.33 5.07 1.43
N PHE A 102 -17.35 3.77 1.75
CA PHE A 102 -16.54 2.78 1.05
C PHE A 102 -16.99 2.61 -0.40
N GLN A 103 -18.29 2.53 -0.64
CA GLN A 103 -18.83 2.43 -2.00
C GLN A 103 -18.45 3.65 -2.85
N ARG A 104 -18.52 4.86 -2.27
CA ARG A 104 -18.05 6.08 -2.92
C ARG A 104 -16.55 6.09 -3.15
N ALA A 105 -15.75 5.60 -2.20
CA ALA A 105 -14.31 5.50 -2.36
C ALA A 105 -13.93 4.57 -3.52
N VAL A 106 -14.57 3.40 -3.62
CA VAL A 106 -14.36 2.46 -4.72
C VAL A 106 -14.75 3.09 -6.07
N ALA A 107 -15.91 3.75 -6.13
CA ALA A 107 -16.36 4.42 -7.35
C ALA A 107 -15.41 5.57 -7.76
N GLY A 108 -14.97 6.39 -6.81
CA GLY A 108 -14.03 7.49 -7.01
C GLY A 108 -12.70 7.00 -7.58
N LEU A 109 -12.09 6.00 -6.93
CA LEU A 109 -10.83 5.41 -7.41
C LEU A 109 -10.96 4.80 -8.81
N ARG A 110 -12.07 4.11 -9.10
CA ARG A 110 -12.34 3.59 -10.46
C ARG A 110 -12.44 4.72 -11.48
N SER A 111 -13.01 5.86 -11.12
CA SER A 111 -13.08 7.04 -12.01
C SER A 111 -11.71 7.68 -12.27
N GLU A 112 -10.77 7.54 -11.33
CA GLU A 112 -9.36 7.92 -11.46
C GLU A 112 -8.52 6.85 -12.20
N ARG A 113 -9.17 5.88 -12.85
CA ARG A 113 -8.55 4.75 -13.58
C ARG A 113 -7.73 3.80 -12.70
N VAL A 114 -7.96 3.80 -11.39
CA VAL A 114 -7.38 2.81 -10.48
C VAL A 114 -8.15 1.49 -10.62
N ARG A 115 -7.44 0.38 -10.83
CA ARG A 115 -8.03 -0.96 -10.86
C ARG A 115 -8.28 -1.43 -9.43
N VAL A 116 -9.52 -1.32 -8.98
CA VAL A 116 -9.96 -1.89 -7.70
C VAL A 116 -10.38 -3.35 -7.90
N TYR A 117 -9.56 -4.28 -7.39
CA TYR A 117 -9.75 -5.73 -7.46
C TYR A 117 -10.76 -6.17 -6.41
N LEU A 118 -12.05 -6.07 -6.72
CA LEU A 118 -13.16 -6.27 -5.78
C LEU A 118 -14.45 -6.63 -6.51
N GLY A 119 -15.03 -7.77 -6.12
CA GLY A 119 -16.30 -8.28 -6.61
C GLY A 119 -16.17 -9.68 -7.23
N THR A 120 -17.30 -10.20 -7.71
CA THR A 120 -17.41 -11.54 -8.27
C THR A 120 -16.54 -11.75 -9.51
N ASP A 121 -16.43 -10.75 -10.39
CA ASP A 121 -15.58 -10.79 -11.59
C ASP A 121 -14.09 -10.97 -11.26
N ASP A 122 -13.66 -10.46 -10.11
CA ASP A 122 -12.29 -10.56 -9.61
C ASP A 122 -12.10 -11.81 -8.71
N GLY A 123 -13.16 -12.56 -8.43
CA GLY A 123 -13.16 -13.68 -7.47
C GLY A 123 -12.80 -13.24 -6.04
N TRP A 124 -12.89 -11.94 -5.74
CA TRP A 124 -12.42 -11.36 -4.50
C TRP A 124 -13.50 -10.51 -3.83
N GLU A 125 -14.23 -11.15 -2.92
CA GLU A 125 -15.33 -10.53 -2.19
C GLU A 125 -14.96 -10.18 -0.75
N PRO A 126 -15.63 -9.15 -0.16
CA PRO A 126 -15.51 -8.84 1.25
C PRO A 126 -15.82 -10.07 2.11
N HIS A 127 -14.93 -10.39 3.03
CA HIS A 127 -15.13 -11.50 3.96
C HIS A 127 -16.19 -11.19 5.05
N PRO A 128 -16.79 -12.23 5.67
CA PRO A 128 -17.60 -12.06 6.87
C PRO A 128 -16.87 -11.32 8.00
N PRO A 129 -17.57 -10.56 8.85
CA PRO A 129 -16.98 -10.01 10.07
C PRO A 129 -16.36 -11.11 10.95
N GLY A 130 -15.16 -10.88 11.46
CA GLY A 130 -14.45 -11.83 12.32
C GLY A 130 -13.66 -12.94 11.60
N SER A 131 -13.87 -13.16 10.30
CA SER A 131 -13.15 -14.21 9.53
C SER A 131 -11.87 -13.68 8.83
N GLY A 132 -11.25 -12.63 9.38
CA GLY A 132 -10.06 -11.97 8.85
C GLY A 132 -8.89 -12.93 8.62
N ASN A 133 -8.56 -13.68 9.66
CA ASN A 133 -7.35 -14.51 9.67
C ASN A 133 -7.40 -15.64 8.62
N ASP A 134 -8.58 -16.21 8.38
CA ASP A 134 -8.76 -17.26 7.38
C ASP A 134 -8.68 -16.68 5.97
N ARG A 135 -9.27 -15.49 5.76
CA ARG A 135 -9.22 -14.80 4.45
C ARG A 135 -7.81 -14.32 4.10
N GLN A 136 -6.99 -13.99 5.09
CA GLN A 136 -5.63 -13.50 4.88
C GLN A 136 -4.75 -14.53 4.14
N ARG A 137 -4.95 -15.82 4.38
CA ARG A 137 -4.19 -16.89 3.70
C ARG A 137 -4.57 -17.02 2.22
N ALA A 138 -5.81 -16.70 1.87
CA ALA A 138 -6.33 -16.75 0.50
C ALA A 138 -6.15 -15.44 -0.27
N PHE A 139 -5.33 -14.51 0.24
CA PHE A 139 -5.18 -13.20 -0.36
C PHE A 139 -4.61 -13.30 -1.79
N PRO A 140 -5.17 -12.58 -2.78
CA PRO A 140 -4.94 -12.86 -4.20
C PRO A 140 -3.69 -12.14 -4.72
N TRP A 141 -2.53 -12.43 -4.11
CA TRP A 141 -1.26 -11.80 -4.48
C TRP A 141 -0.92 -12.01 -5.96
N ALA A 142 -1.02 -13.26 -6.46
CA ALA A 142 -0.70 -13.58 -7.85
C ALA A 142 -1.56 -12.76 -8.83
N ALA A 143 -2.88 -12.72 -8.61
CA ALA A 143 -3.77 -11.95 -9.46
C ALA A 143 -3.50 -10.43 -9.39
N ALA A 144 -3.13 -9.91 -8.22
CA ALA A 144 -2.76 -8.51 -8.06
C ALA A 144 -1.49 -8.16 -8.86
N PHE A 145 -0.47 -9.01 -8.80
CA PHE A 145 0.75 -8.85 -9.59
C PHE A 145 0.48 -8.96 -11.08
N GLU A 146 -0.26 -9.98 -11.52
CA GLU A 146 -0.64 -10.13 -12.94
C GLU A 146 -1.43 -8.94 -13.47
N ALA A 147 -2.36 -8.40 -12.67
CA ALA A 147 -3.09 -7.20 -13.03
C ALA A 147 -2.15 -5.99 -13.19
N ALA A 148 -1.22 -5.79 -12.26
CA ALA A 148 -0.25 -4.70 -12.32
C ALA A 148 0.69 -4.83 -13.52
N THR A 149 1.25 -6.02 -13.78
CA THR A 149 2.11 -6.29 -14.94
C THR A 149 1.38 -6.03 -16.25
N ARG A 150 0.11 -6.45 -16.36
CA ARG A 150 -0.72 -6.22 -17.55
C ARG A 150 -1.00 -4.75 -17.79
N LEU A 151 -1.21 -3.96 -16.73
CA LEU A 151 -1.43 -2.52 -16.85
C LEU A 151 -0.12 -1.80 -17.21
N ALA A 152 1.00 -2.16 -16.58
CA ALA A 152 2.33 -1.62 -16.91
C ALA A 152 2.70 -1.87 -18.38
N GLY A 153 2.44 -3.07 -18.90
CA GLY A 153 2.70 -3.41 -20.31
C GLY A 153 1.81 -2.70 -21.33
N LYS A 154 0.68 -2.12 -20.89
CA LYS A 154 -0.24 -1.34 -21.76
C LYS A 154 -0.01 0.17 -21.69
N ALA A 155 0.66 0.65 -20.65
CA ALA A 155 0.92 2.08 -20.48
C ALA A 155 2.00 2.55 -21.47
N PRO A 156 1.84 3.71 -22.13
CA PRO A 156 2.93 4.33 -22.87
C PRO A 156 4.08 4.59 -21.91
N ARG A 157 5.30 4.17 -22.27
CA ARG A 157 6.48 4.53 -21.49
C ARG A 157 6.69 6.05 -21.59
N PRO A 158 6.96 6.74 -20.48
CA PRO A 158 7.23 8.17 -20.48
C PRO A 158 8.48 8.54 -21.28
#